data_AF-A0A6F8T8I4-F1
#
_entry.id   AF-A0A6F8T8I4-F1
#
_cell.length_a   1.000
_cell.length_b   1.000
_cell.length_c   1.000
_cell.angle_alpha   90.00
_cell.angle_beta   90.00
_cell.angle_gamma   90.00
#
_symmetry.space_group_name_H-M   'P 1'
#
loop_
_entity.id
_entity.type
_entity.pdbx_description
1 polymer ?
#
loop_
_entity_poly.entity_id
_entity_poly.type
_entity_poly.pdbx_seq_one_letter_code
_entity_poly.pdbx_strand_id
1 'polypeptide(L)'
;MIKFTLLFLNKVSFMNSSLSDSSVWSEALFSGIELGDKRLTKRQVELMIKAVKVSLQPPERRNGEKPLKPVSVNVVYATETHPQKEAILEWILITTEDISSFEQARKVIRYYELRWRIEDFHKAWKSGTNVELLRMQSADNLEKMIVILSFLAIRLLQLKEYFEPDSQLLDAEHVCVPCDELLSEVEWRVLWKTVEKTEFPSQTPDAYWAFKAIAKLGGWTNSKSTGKAAWSTIWNGWFKLNERIEGFLIAQSIYMDKM
;
A
#
# COMPACT_ATOMS: atom_id res chain seq x y z
N MET A 1 -10.09 12.04 19.99
CA MET A 1 -9.03 11.04 19.78
C MET A 1 -9.68 9.66 19.87
N ILE A 2 -10.30 9.20 18.78
CA ILE A 2 -10.98 7.90 18.74
C ILE A 2 -9.90 6.84 18.54
N LYS A 3 -9.63 6.05 19.58
CA LYS A 3 -8.73 4.90 19.51
C LYS A 3 -9.42 3.81 18.69
N PHE A 4 -9.06 3.68 17.42
CA PHE A 4 -9.30 2.45 16.67
C PHE A 4 -8.13 1.51 16.93
N THR A 5 -8.39 0.37 17.57
CA THR A 5 -7.41 -0.71 17.68
C THR A 5 -7.25 -1.34 16.30
N LEU A 6 -6.10 -1.11 15.69
CA LEU A 6 -5.77 -1.46 14.31
C LEU A 6 -5.15 -2.86 14.25
N LEU A 7 -5.76 -3.78 13.51
CA LEU A 7 -5.17 -5.07 13.14
C LEU A 7 -4.95 -5.10 11.63
N PHE A 8 -3.70 -5.41 11.25
CA PHE A 8 -3.17 -5.38 9.89
C PHE A 8 -3.65 -6.56 9.05
N LEU A 9 -3.95 -6.37 7.76
CA LEU A 9 -4.32 -7.46 6.85
C LEU A 9 -3.22 -7.83 5.87
N ASN A 10 -2.98 -9.13 5.66
CA ASN A 10 -1.91 -9.61 4.76
C ASN A 10 -2.30 -10.70 3.73
N LYS A 11 -3.47 -11.33 3.82
CA LYS A 11 -3.93 -12.33 2.83
C LYS A 11 -5.40 -12.66 3.02
N VAL A 12 -6.10 -12.92 1.91
CA VAL A 12 -7.51 -13.38 1.90
C VAL A 12 -7.59 -14.65 1.06
N SER A 13 -8.16 -15.73 1.60
CA SER A 13 -8.44 -16.98 0.86
C SER A 13 -9.93 -17.10 0.59
N PHE A 14 -10.32 -17.71 -0.54
CA PHE A 14 -11.70 -17.74 -1.01
C PHE A 14 -12.31 -19.14 -0.84
N MET A 15 -13.46 -19.24 -0.17
CA MET A 15 -14.33 -20.43 -0.22
C MET A 15 -15.80 -20.00 -0.25
N ASN A 16 -16.59 -20.69 -1.09
CA ASN A 16 -18.00 -20.39 -1.38
C ASN A 16 -18.88 -20.28 -0.13
N SER A 17 -19.77 -19.28 -0.10
CA SER A 17 -20.92 -19.25 0.79
C SER A 17 -22.09 -18.46 0.17
N SER A 18 -23.32 -18.86 0.50
CA SER A 18 -24.58 -18.26 0.05
C SER A 18 -25.28 -17.54 1.19
N LEU A 19 -25.94 -16.41 0.92
CA LEU A 19 -26.76 -15.69 1.90
C LEU A 19 -27.97 -16.53 2.30
N SER A 20 -28.18 -16.70 3.61
CA SER A 20 -29.48 -17.11 4.14
C SER A 20 -30.24 -15.86 4.61
N ASP A 21 -31.51 -15.77 4.20
CA ASP A 21 -32.36 -14.63 4.48
C ASP A 21 -32.97 -14.80 5.89
N SER A 22 -32.53 -13.99 6.86
CA SER A 22 -33.09 -13.96 8.21
C SER A 22 -33.64 -12.56 8.53
N SER A 23 -34.84 -12.30 8.00
CA SER A 23 -35.85 -11.24 8.24
C SER A 23 -35.47 -9.77 8.50
N VAL A 24 -34.21 -9.41 8.73
CA VAL A 24 -33.68 -8.03 8.84
C VAL A 24 -32.21 -7.95 8.38
N TRP A 25 -31.47 -9.07 8.39
CA TRP A 25 -30.07 -9.12 7.98
C TRP A 25 -29.81 -10.33 7.08
N SER A 26 -29.15 -10.08 5.95
CA SER A 26 -28.58 -11.14 5.12
C SER A 26 -27.25 -11.57 5.74
N GLU A 27 -27.13 -12.82 6.18
CA GLU A 27 -25.94 -13.34 6.87
C GLU A 27 -25.13 -14.25 5.95
N ALA A 28 -23.81 -14.10 5.95
CA ALA A 28 -22.89 -15.04 5.33
C ALA A 28 -21.58 -15.14 6.11
N LEU A 29 -21.06 -16.36 6.16
CA LEU A 29 -19.79 -16.71 6.77
C LEU A 29 -18.67 -16.60 5.74
N PHE A 30 -17.61 -15.91 6.12
CA PHE A 30 -16.42 -15.70 5.29
C PHE A 30 -15.19 -16.25 5.99
N SER A 31 -14.50 -17.21 5.38
CA SER A 31 -13.26 -17.77 5.93
C SER A 31 -12.02 -17.10 5.34
N GLY A 32 -11.09 -16.70 6.22
CA GLY A 32 -9.69 -16.55 5.87
C GLY A 32 -9.23 -15.13 5.61
N ILE A 33 -9.15 -14.32 6.66
CA ILE A 33 -8.48 -13.02 6.66
C ILE A 33 -7.22 -13.10 7.54
N GLU A 34 -6.02 -12.90 6.99
CA GLU A 34 -4.77 -12.87 7.77
C GLU A 34 -4.59 -11.53 8.50
N LEU A 35 -4.71 -11.55 9.84
CA LEU A 35 -4.46 -10.41 10.72
C LEU A 35 -3.06 -10.45 11.38
N GLY A 36 -2.22 -9.40 11.29
CA GLY A 36 -0.99 -9.25 12.11
C GLY A 36 0.07 -8.23 11.61
N ASP A 37 0.74 -7.54 12.55
CA ASP A 37 1.91 -6.65 12.32
C ASP A 37 3.24 -7.33 12.74
N LYS A 38 4.39 -6.68 12.55
CA LYS A 38 5.71 -7.07 13.09
C LYS A 38 5.71 -7.42 14.58
N ARG A 39 4.74 -6.93 15.37
CA ARG A 39 4.58 -7.16 16.82
C ARG A 39 3.51 -8.19 17.18
N LEU A 40 2.68 -8.63 16.23
CA LEU A 40 1.56 -9.54 16.48
C LEU A 40 1.65 -10.76 15.56
N THR A 41 1.46 -11.95 16.12
CA THR A 41 1.36 -13.19 15.34
C THR A 41 0.25 -13.09 14.30
N LYS A 42 0.60 -13.38 13.04
CA LYS A 42 -0.36 -13.55 11.97
C LYS A 42 -1.39 -14.60 12.37
N ARG A 43 -2.68 -14.33 12.19
CA ARG A 43 -3.77 -15.30 12.41
C ARG A 43 -4.81 -15.19 11.32
N GLN A 44 -5.43 -16.30 10.95
CA GLN A 44 -6.62 -16.26 10.12
C GLN A 44 -7.86 -16.02 10.98
N VAL A 45 -8.79 -15.20 10.48
CA VAL A 45 -10.10 -15.01 11.09
C VAL A 45 -11.22 -15.31 10.11
N GLU A 46 -12.33 -15.75 10.68
CA GLU A 46 -13.61 -15.90 10.01
C GLU A 46 -14.49 -14.71 10.40
N LEU A 47 -15.07 -14.05 9.41
CA LEU A 47 -15.97 -12.92 9.62
C LEU A 47 -17.40 -13.31 9.29
N MET A 48 -18.32 -12.88 10.14
CA MET A 48 -19.73 -12.79 9.83
C MET A 48 -20.00 -11.41 9.26
N ILE A 49 -20.64 -11.39 8.09
CA ILE A 49 -20.99 -10.16 7.38
C ILE A 49 -22.51 -10.02 7.37
N LYS A 50 -22.98 -8.83 7.73
CA LYS A 50 -24.38 -8.43 7.70
C LYS A 50 -24.52 -7.10 6.97
N ALA A 51 -25.55 -6.97 6.15
CA ALA A 51 -25.80 -5.72 5.44
C ALA A 51 -27.27 -5.30 5.57
N VAL A 52 -27.50 -3.99 5.70
CA VAL A 52 -28.85 -3.43 5.80
C VAL A 52 -28.87 -1.99 5.28
N LYS A 53 -30.01 -1.59 4.72
CA LYS A 53 -30.27 -0.19 4.38
C LYS A 53 -30.99 0.49 5.54
N VAL A 54 -30.42 1.59 6.04
CA VAL A 54 -30.98 2.35 7.17
C VAL A 54 -31.34 3.77 6.74
N SER A 55 -32.23 4.40 7.51
CA SER A 55 -32.55 5.82 7.40
C SER A 55 -32.02 6.54 8.63
N LEU A 56 -30.96 7.32 8.46
CA LEU A 56 -30.37 8.12 9.52
C LEU A 56 -31.24 9.35 9.76
N GLN A 57 -31.77 9.45 10.97
CA GLN A 57 -32.57 10.59 11.41
C GLN A 57 -31.66 11.76 11.78
N PRO A 58 -32.09 13.01 11.53
CA PRO A 58 -31.36 14.18 11.99
C PRO A 58 -31.30 14.26 13.53
N PRO A 59 -30.25 14.84 14.14
CA PRO A 59 -30.15 14.97 15.59
C PRO A 59 -31.30 15.80 16.16
N GLU A 60 -31.93 15.32 17.23
CA GLU A 60 -33.09 15.98 17.87
C GLU A 60 -32.78 17.39 18.39
N ARG A 61 -31.53 17.65 18.83
CA ARG A 61 -31.11 18.91 19.46
C ARG A 61 -30.39 19.83 18.48
N ARG A 62 -31.05 20.20 17.38
CA ARG A 62 -30.48 21.15 16.43
C ARG A 62 -31.08 22.55 16.64
N ASN A 63 -30.28 23.44 17.21
CA ASN A 63 -30.59 24.87 17.24
C ASN A 63 -30.27 25.46 15.85
N GLY A 64 -31.27 25.48 14.96
CA GLY A 64 -31.18 26.05 13.62
C GLY A 64 -32.52 25.97 12.86
N GLU A 65 -32.77 26.92 11.95
CA GLU A 65 -34.12 27.26 11.45
C GLU A 65 -34.70 26.33 10.37
N LYS A 66 -33.97 25.33 9.85
CA LYS A 66 -34.47 24.44 8.80
C LYS A 66 -34.41 22.96 9.20
N PRO A 67 -35.53 22.21 9.11
CA PRO A 67 -35.53 20.78 9.37
C PRO A 67 -34.68 20.06 8.33
N LEU A 68 -33.74 19.24 8.79
CA LEU A 68 -32.99 18.34 7.92
C LEU A 68 -33.85 17.14 7.55
N LYS A 69 -33.66 16.62 6.33
CA LYS A 69 -34.34 15.39 5.89
C LYS A 69 -33.54 14.17 6.33
N PRO A 70 -34.20 13.05 6.67
CA PRO A 70 -33.52 11.78 6.90
C PRO A 70 -32.69 11.37 5.69
N VAL A 71 -31.53 10.77 5.93
CA VAL A 71 -30.61 10.31 4.87
C VAL A 71 -30.61 8.78 4.86
N SER A 72 -30.97 8.21 3.72
CA SER A 72 -30.89 6.76 3.53
C SER A 72 -29.46 6.36 3.15
N VAL A 73 -28.90 5.41 3.89
CA VAL A 73 -27.53 4.89 3.68
C VAL A 73 -27.52 3.38 3.81
N ASN A 74 -26.53 2.75 3.19
CA ASN A 74 -26.28 1.33 3.37
C ASN A 74 -25.25 1.13 4.49
N VAL A 75 -25.44 0.09 5.30
CA VAL A 75 -24.56 -0.27 6.40
C VAL A 75 -24.11 -1.71 6.21
N VAL A 76 -22.81 -1.93 6.26
CA VAL A 76 -22.19 -3.25 6.29
C VAL A 76 -21.51 -3.43 7.65
N TYR A 77 -21.92 -4.47 8.36
CA TYR A 77 -21.34 -4.88 9.63
C TYR A 77 -20.52 -6.15 9.41
N ALA A 78 -19.28 -6.16 9.90
CA ALA A 78 -18.39 -7.31 9.83
C ALA A 78 -17.74 -7.57 11.19
N THR A 79 -17.86 -8.77 11.72
CA THR A 79 -17.31 -9.12 13.05
C THR A 79 -16.77 -10.55 13.07
N GLU A 80 -15.81 -10.83 13.94
CA GLU A 80 -15.28 -12.20 14.12
C GLU A 80 -16.34 -13.12 14.73
N THR A 81 -16.52 -14.31 14.14
CA THR A 81 -17.45 -15.33 14.65
C THR A 81 -16.92 -16.08 15.87
N HIS A 82 -15.60 -16.29 15.92
CA HIS A 82 -14.93 -17.09 16.96
C HIS A 82 -13.64 -16.39 17.45
N PRO A 83 -13.75 -15.29 18.23
CA PRO A 83 -12.58 -14.53 18.64
C PRO A 83 -11.68 -15.35 19.57
N GLN A 84 -10.44 -15.60 19.13
CA GLN A 84 -9.41 -16.28 19.93
C GLN A 84 -8.61 -15.33 20.84
N LYS A 85 -8.77 -14.02 20.66
CA LYS A 85 -8.08 -12.96 21.41
C LYS A 85 -9.09 -11.93 21.87
N GLU A 86 -8.74 -11.18 22.92
CA GLU A 86 -9.58 -10.10 23.46
C GLU A 86 -9.83 -8.96 22.46
N ALA A 87 -8.89 -8.73 21.54
CA ALA A 87 -9.05 -7.74 20.48
C ALA A 87 -9.81 -8.33 19.29
N ILE A 88 -11.14 -8.25 19.36
CA ILE A 88 -12.08 -8.68 18.31
C ILE A 88 -12.07 -7.68 17.16
N LEU A 89 -11.92 -8.15 15.92
CA LEU A 89 -12.16 -7.31 14.74
C LEU A 89 -13.68 -7.11 14.59
N GLU A 90 -14.09 -5.84 14.67
CA GLU A 90 -15.47 -5.42 14.47
C GLU A 90 -15.50 -4.12 13.65
N TRP A 91 -16.19 -4.15 12.51
CA TRP A 91 -16.33 -3.03 11.59
C TRP A 91 -17.81 -2.71 11.35
N ILE A 92 -18.15 -1.42 11.46
CA ILE A 92 -19.42 -0.85 11.01
C ILE A 92 -19.09 0.14 9.90
N LEU A 93 -19.45 -0.20 8.67
CA LEU A 93 -19.13 0.57 7.47
C LEU A 93 -20.40 1.20 6.91
N ILE A 94 -20.41 2.52 6.76
CA ILE A 94 -21.50 3.25 6.12
C ILE A 94 -21.08 3.54 4.68
N THR A 95 -21.93 3.20 3.72
CA THR A 95 -21.60 3.26 2.29
C THR A 95 -22.78 3.69 1.43
N THR A 96 -22.46 4.21 0.25
CA THR A 96 -23.40 4.47 -0.85
C THR A 96 -23.44 3.33 -1.87
N GLU A 97 -22.47 2.42 -1.82
CA GLU A 97 -22.39 1.25 -2.68
C GLU A 97 -23.58 0.32 -2.45
N ASP A 98 -23.97 -0.43 -3.49
CA ASP A 98 -25.01 -1.46 -3.38
C ASP A 98 -24.59 -2.55 -2.38
N ILE A 99 -25.58 -3.15 -1.72
CA ILE A 99 -25.44 -4.20 -0.70
C ILE A 99 -26.50 -5.30 -0.85
N SER A 100 -27.17 -5.35 -2.00
CA SER A 100 -28.25 -6.30 -2.28
C SER A 100 -27.80 -7.77 -2.32
N SER A 101 -26.49 -8.02 -2.47
CA SER A 101 -25.90 -9.36 -2.42
C SER A 101 -24.66 -9.44 -1.53
N PHE A 102 -24.26 -10.66 -1.18
CA PHE A 102 -23.05 -10.90 -0.39
C PHE A 102 -21.81 -10.36 -1.07
N GLU A 103 -21.66 -10.62 -2.37
CA GLU A 103 -20.49 -10.14 -3.12
C GLU A 103 -20.40 -8.62 -3.13
N GLN A 104 -21.55 -7.93 -3.14
CA GLN A 104 -21.59 -6.47 -3.04
C GLN A 104 -21.19 -5.98 -1.64
N ALA A 105 -21.75 -6.55 -0.57
CA ALA A 105 -21.35 -6.24 0.81
C ALA A 105 -19.85 -6.55 1.07
N ARG A 106 -19.36 -7.66 0.50
CA ARG A 106 -17.96 -8.06 0.53
C ARG A 106 -17.06 -7.07 -0.21
N LYS A 107 -17.51 -6.51 -1.34
CA LYS A 107 -16.80 -5.45 -2.06
C LYS A 107 -16.61 -4.19 -1.20
N VAL A 108 -17.59 -3.84 -0.38
CA VAL A 108 -17.50 -2.71 0.56
C VAL A 108 -16.42 -2.95 1.60
N ILE A 109 -16.40 -4.15 2.18
CA ILE A 109 -15.33 -4.56 3.12
C ILE A 109 -13.98 -4.46 2.43
N ARG A 110 -13.88 -5.00 1.20
CA ARG A 110 -12.67 -4.94 0.39
C ARG A 110 -12.17 -3.50 0.16
N TYR A 111 -13.04 -2.55 -0.11
CA TYR A 111 -12.65 -1.14 -0.20
C TYR A 111 -12.09 -0.60 1.11
N TYR A 112 -12.68 -1.00 2.24
CA TYR A 112 -12.20 -0.59 3.55
C TYR A 112 -10.86 -1.23 3.92
N GLU A 113 -10.58 -2.46 3.50
CA GLU A 113 -9.25 -3.07 3.64
C GLU A 113 -8.16 -2.23 2.96
N LEU A 114 -8.49 -1.65 1.78
CA LEU A 114 -7.58 -0.81 1.02
C LEU A 114 -7.37 0.58 1.65
N ARG A 115 -8.15 0.96 2.70
CA ARG A 115 -7.99 2.23 3.42
C ARG A 115 -6.55 2.41 3.92
N TRP A 116 -5.89 1.32 4.30
CA TRP A 116 -4.53 1.36 4.84
C TRP A 116 -3.47 1.85 3.83
N ARG A 117 -3.75 1.83 2.52
CA ARG A 117 -2.82 2.34 1.49
C ARG A 117 -2.42 3.80 1.72
N ILE A 118 -3.31 4.61 2.33
CA ILE A 118 -2.97 5.99 2.69
C ILE A 118 -1.91 6.06 3.81
N GLU A 119 -1.88 5.08 4.71
CA GLU A 119 -0.88 5.00 5.78
C GLU A 119 0.46 4.54 5.24
N ASP A 120 0.47 3.64 4.25
CA ASP A 120 1.67 3.31 3.48
C ASP A 120 2.18 4.52 2.69
N PHE A 121 1.31 5.32 2.08
CA PHE A 121 1.67 6.61 1.48
C PHE A 121 2.32 7.54 2.51
N HIS A 122 1.67 7.76 3.67
CA HIS A 122 2.25 8.62 4.73
C HIS A 122 3.60 8.10 5.20
N LYS A 123 3.78 6.78 5.29
CA LYS A 123 5.05 6.16 5.68
C LYS A 123 6.13 6.33 4.60
N ALA A 124 5.78 6.18 3.33
CA ALA A 124 6.67 6.44 2.20
C ALA A 124 7.07 7.93 2.14
N TRP A 125 6.14 8.84 2.43
CA TRP A 125 6.40 10.27 2.41
C TRP A 125 7.23 10.74 3.61
N LYS A 126 6.93 10.24 4.81
CA LYS A 126 7.67 10.61 6.02
C LYS A 126 9.02 9.92 6.10
N SER A 127 9.03 8.59 6.10
CA SER A 127 10.23 7.78 6.33
C SER A 127 10.92 7.32 5.06
N GLY A 128 10.24 7.36 3.91
CA GLY A 128 10.88 7.13 2.61
C GLY A 128 11.59 8.40 2.16
N THR A 129 10.84 9.45 1.79
CA THR A 129 11.42 10.69 1.26
C THR A 129 12.00 11.63 2.32
N ASN A 130 11.92 11.28 3.61
CA ASN A 130 12.43 12.09 4.73
C ASN A 130 11.88 13.53 4.76
N VAL A 131 10.61 13.73 4.39
CA VAL A 131 10.02 15.08 4.28
C VAL A 131 10.08 15.88 5.60
N GLU A 132 10.03 15.21 6.75
CA GLU A 132 10.10 15.83 8.08
C GLU A 132 11.54 16.26 8.46
N LEU A 133 12.55 15.81 7.71
CA LEU A 133 13.96 16.22 7.90
C LEU A 133 14.33 17.47 7.10
N LEU A 134 13.44 18.00 6.25
CA LEU A 134 13.68 19.25 5.53
C LEU A 134 13.96 20.39 6.52
N ARG A 135 14.96 21.22 6.19
CA ARG A 135 15.39 22.40 6.97
C ARG A 135 15.40 23.65 6.09
N MET A 136 14.29 23.88 5.38
CA MET A 136 14.11 25.06 4.53
C MET A 136 13.99 26.33 5.38
N GLN A 137 14.52 27.44 4.87
CA GLN A 137 14.57 28.71 5.60
C GLN A 137 13.28 29.54 5.51
N SER A 138 12.33 29.15 4.67
CA SER A 138 11.01 29.78 4.55
C SER A 138 9.89 28.75 4.47
N ALA A 139 8.71 29.14 4.96
CA ALA A 139 7.50 28.32 4.90
C ALA A 139 7.10 28.00 3.44
N ASP A 140 7.15 29.00 2.55
CA ASP A 140 6.80 28.83 1.13
C ASP A 140 7.70 27.82 0.42
N ASN A 141 9.01 27.82 0.72
CA ASN A 141 9.94 26.85 0.14
C ASN A 141 9.73 25.45 0.72
N LEU A 142 9.38 25.37 2.01
CA LEU A 142 9.02 24.11 2.64
C LEU A 142 7.76 23.52 2.00
N GLU A 143 6.71 24.32 1.79
CA GLU A 143 5.46 23.89 1.16
C GLU A 143 5.69 23.34 -0.26
N LYS A 144 6.45 24.07 -1.09
CA LYS A 144 6.81 23.62 -2.44
C LYS A 144 7.54 22.27 -2.42
N MET A 145 8.50 22.10 -1.51
CA MET A 145 9.27 20.86 -1.41
C MET A 145 8.44 19.70 -0.87
N ILE A 146 7.57 19.95 0.11
CA ILE A 146 6.62 18.97 0.67
C ILE A 146 5.74 18.39 -0.44
N VAL A 147 5.24 19.24 -1.35
CA VAL A 147 4.44 18.81 -2.51
C VAL A 147 5.26 17.96 -3.49
N ILE A 148 6.48 18.38 -3.84
CA ILE A 148 7.34 17.57 -4.74
C ILE A 148 7.61 16.18 -4.15
N LEU A 149 7.95 16.12 -2.85
CA LEU A 149 8.23 14.86 -2.16
C LEU A 149 6.98 13.97 -2.03
N SER A 150 5.76 14.54 -2.04
CA SER A 150 4.54 13.72 -2.00
C SER A 150 4.33 12.92 -3.29
N PHE A 151 4.61 13.53 -4.45
CA PHE A 151 4.59 12.81 -5.73
C PHE A 151 5.69 11.74 -5.82
N LEU A 152 6.88 12.03 -5.28
CA LEU A 152 7.94 11.01 -5.17
C LEU A 152 7.54 9.86 -4.25
N ALA A 153 6.85 10.14 -3.14
CA ALA A 153 6.34 9.10 -2.25
C ALA A 153 5.30 8.20 -2.93
N ILE A 154 4.42 8.76 -3.77
CA ILE A 154 3.48 7.99 -4.59
C ILE A 154 4.24 7.10 -5.58
N ARG A 155 5.28 7.62 -6.23
CA ARG A 155 6.10 6.82 -7.16
C ARG A 155 6.82 5.67 -6.47
N LEU A 156 7.36 5.91 -5.28
CA LEU A 156 7.90 4.83 -4.44
C LEU A 156 6.82 3.78 -4.15
N LEU A 157 5.62 4.23 -3.74
CA LEU A 157 4.47 3.37 -3.45
C LEU A 157 4.12 2.46 -4.63
N GLN A 158 3.99 3.04 -5.82
CA GLN A 158 3.70 2.32 -7.07
C GLN A 158 4.79 1.30 -7.39
N LEU A 159 6.08 1.67 -7.30
CA LEU A 159 7.18 0.75 -7.57
C LEU A 159 7.13 -0.46 -6.64
N LYS A 160 6.94 -0.24 -5.34
CA LYS A 160 6.86 -1.36 -4.40
C LYS A 160 5.63 -2.23 -4.65
N GLU A 161 4.46 -1.64 -4.90
CA GLU A 161 3.25 -2.41 -5.22
C GLU A 161 3.37 -3.20 -6.52
N TYR A 162 4.16 -2.71 -7.48
CA TYR A 162 4.39 -3.38 -8.75
C TYR A 162 5.35 -4.57 -8.63
N PHE A 163 6.34 -4.50 -7.74
CA PHE A 163 7.38 -5.53 -7.61
C PHE A 163 7.25 -6.45 -6.40
N GLU A 164 6.39 -6.13 -5.44
CA GLU A 164 6.16 -7.05 -4.33
C GLU A 164 5.33 -8.26 -4.78
N PRO A 165 5.84 -9.49 -4.56
CA PRO A 165 5.24 -10.72 -5.10
C PRO A 165 3.86 -11.08 -4.53
N ASP A 166 3.43 -10.41 -3.46
CA ASP A 166 2.11 -10.60 -2.81
C ASP A 166 1.11 -9.47 -3.18
N SER A 167 1.46 -8.57 -4.10
CA SER A 167 0.56 -7.48 -4.48
C SER A 167 -0.71 -8.06 -5.12
N GLN A 168 -1.87 -7.69 -4.60
CA GLN A 168 -3.21 -8.11 -5.08
C GLN A 168 -3.50 -7.64 -6.54
N LEU A 169 -2.55 -6.96 -7.17
CA LEU A 169 -2.56 -6.57 -8.57
C LEU A 169 -1.97 -7.67 -9.49
N LEU A 170 -1.22 -8.63 -8.93
CA LEU A 170 -0.47 -9.66 -9.65
C LEU A 170 -1.14 -11.04 -9.51
N ASP A 171 -2.44 -11.13 -9.80
CA ASP A 171 -3.05 -12.42 -10.17
C ASP A 171 -2.77 -12.77 -11.64
N ALA A 172 -2.15 -11.84 -12.39
CA ALA A 172 -1.74 -12.03 -13.77
C ALA A 172 -0.25 -12.40 -13.83
N GLU A 173 0.08 -13.38 -14.67
CA GLU A 173 1.39 -13.76 -15.18
C GLU A 173 2.44 -12.67 -14.95
N HIS A 174 3.56 -13.00 -14.29
CA HIS A 174 4.71 -12.11 -14.16
C HIS A 174 5.05 -11.51 -15.53
N VAL A 175 4.57 -10.30 -15.80
CA VAL A 175 4.97 -9.57 -17.00
C VAL A 175 6.42 -9.21 -16.74
N CYS A 176 7.34 -9.93 -17.38
CA CYS A 176 8.75 -9.57 -17.42
C CYS A 176 8.89 -8.26 -18.20
N VAL A 177 8.58 -7.15 -17.53
CA VAL A 177 8.81 -5.83 -18.07
C VAL A 177 10.32 -5.61 -18.14
N PRO A 178 10.86 -5.25 -19.31
CA PRO A 178 12.25 -4.86 -19.46
C PRO A 178 12.61 -3.68 -18.54
N CYS A 179 13.81 -3.67 -17.98
CA CYS A 179 14.28 -2.63 -17.06
C CYS A 179 14.35 -1.23 -17.71
N ASP A 180 14.49 -1.16 -19.04
CA ASP A 180 14.58 0.09 -19.80
C ASP A 180 13.27 0.89 -19.86
N GLU A 181 12.13 0.29 -19.48
CA GLU A 181 10.89 1.03 -19.23
C GLU A 181 10.93 1.87 -17.95
N LEU A 182 11.85 1.57 -17.03
CA LEU A 182 11.94 2.21 -15.71
C LEU A 182 13.23 2.97 -15.47
N LEU A 183 14.34 2.43 -15.98
CA LEU A 183 15.68 2.98 -15.86
C LEU A 183 16.25 3.15 -17.26
N SER A 184 16.75 4.32 -17.58
CA SER A 184 17.57 4.52 -18.78
C SER A 184 18.76 3.56 -18.84
N GLU A 185 19.36 3.42 -20.02
CA GLU A 185 20.49 2.52 -20.24
C GLU A 185 21.66 2.81 -19.29
N VAL A 186 21.94 4.09 -19.05
CA VAL A 186 22.99 4.53 -18.13
C VAL A 186 22.64 4.11 -16.69
N GLU A 187 21.41 4.35 -16.26
CA GLU A 187 20.95 4.09 -14.90
C GLU A 187 21.05 2.61 -14.54
N TRP A 188 20.53 1.70 -15.38
CA TRP A 188 20.58 0.28 -15.07
C TRP A 188 21.99 -0.30 -15.20
N ARG A 189 22.83 0.22 -16.10
CA ARG A 189 24.25 -0.21 -16.21
C ARG A 189 25.09 0.24 -15.01
N VAL A 190 24.92 1.48 -14.55
CA VAL A 190 25.55 1.97 -13.32
C VAL A 190 25.10 1.13 -12.13
N LEU A 191 23.80 0.82 -12.04
CA LEU A 191 23.25 -0.06 -11.02
C LEU A 191 23.84 -1.48 -11.10
N TRP A 192 24.00 -2.05 -12.30
CA TRP A 192 24.58 -3.37 -12.53
C TRP A 192 26.03 -3.44 -12.04
N LYS A 193 26.90 -2.55 -12.52
CA LYS A 193 28.31 -2.50 -12.11
C LYS A 193 28.47 -2.20 -10.61
N THR A 194 27.49 -1.52 -10.02
CA THR A 194 27.45 -1.27 -8.58
C THR A 194 27.14 -2.52 -7.76
N VAL A 195 26.06 -3.22 -8.11
CA VAL A 195 25.45 -4.27 -7.27
C VAL A 195 26.01 -5.64 -7.61
N GLU A 196 26.04 -5.99 -8.89
CA GLU A 196 26.47 -7.31 -9.37
C GLU A 196 27.99 -7.36 -9.56
N LYS A 197 28.61 -6.24 -9.95
CA LYS A 197 30.08 -6.11 -10.14
C LYS A 197 30.68 -7.11 -11.15
N THR A 198 29.86 -7.57 -12.10
CA THR A 198 30.23 -8.51 -13.16
C THR A 198 30.15 -7.84 -14.53
N GLU A 199 30.41 -8.60 -15.60
CA GLU A 199 30.13 -8.14 -16.96
C GLU A 199 28.63 -7.99 -17.22
N PHE A 200 28.31 -7.14 -18.19
CA PHE A 200 26.93 -6.89 -18.56
C PHE A 200 26.29 -8.14 -19.17
N PRO A 201 25.01 -8.40 -18.87
CA PRO A 201 24.27 -9.47 -19.51
C PRO A 201 24.09 -9.16 -21.01
N SER A 202 23.88 -10.21 -21.81
CA SER A 202 23.60 -10.06 -23.24
C SER A 202 22.24 -9.43 -23.55
N GLN A 203 21.31 -9.50 -22.60
CA GLN A 203 19.98 -8.91 -22.67
C GLN A 203 19.76 -7.97 -21.49
N THR A 204 18.98 -6.91 -21.70
CA THR A 204 18.58 -5.98 -20.64
C THR A 204 17.90 -6.76 -19.50
N PRO A 205 18.29 -6.53 -18.24
CA PRO A 205 17.63 -7.16 -17.10
C PRO A 205 16.13 -6.83 -17.04
N ASP A 206 15.37 -7.61 -16.26
CA ASP A 206 13.98 -7.28 -15.99
C ASP A 206 13.84 -6.18 -14.90
N ALA A 207 12.68 -5.56 -14.89
CA ALA A 207 12.27 -4.53 -13.96
C ALA A 207 12.29 -5.03 -12.50
N TYR A 208 12.00 -6.31 -12.27
CA TYR A 208 12.03 -6.93 -10.94
C TYR A 208 13.45 -7.07 -10.38
N TRP A 209 14.43 -7.35 -11.23
CA TRP A 209 15.85 -7.28 -10.91
C TRP A 209 16.21 -5.86 -10.49
N ALA A 210 15.79 -4.85 -11.25
CA ALA A 210 16.10 -3.46 -10.96
C ALA A 210 15.62 -3.06 -9.56
N PHE A 211 14.39 -3.42 -9.21
CA PHE A 211 13.85 -3.22 -7.87
C PHE A 211 14.68 -3.91 -6.78
N LYS A 212 15.02 -5.19 -6.95
CA LYS A 212 15.86 -5.93 -5.99
C LYS A 212 17.26 -5.34 -5.89
N ALA A 213 17.85 -4.90 -7.00
CA ALA A 213 19.18 -4.29 -7.04
C ALA A 213 19.18 -2.93 -6.33
N ILE A 214 18.17 -2.08 -6.55
CA ILE A 214 17.95 -0.84 -5.80
C ILE A 214 17.79 -1.16 -4.31
N ALA A 215 16.98 -2.15 -3.95
CA ALA A 215 16.80 -2.56 -2.55
C ALA A 215 18.13 -3.00 -1.92
N LYS A 216 18.90 -3.87 -2.59
CA LYS A 216 20.23 -4.32 -2.14
C LYS A 216 21.18 -3.15 -1.94
N LEU A 217 21.18 -2.19 -2.87
CA LEU A 217 21.99 -0.98 -2.75
C LEU A 217 21.58 -0.13 -1.54
N GLY A 218 20.30 -0.13 -1.21
CA GLY A 218 19.75 0.46 0.01
C GLY A 218 20.09 -0.28 1.30
N GLY A 219 20.74 -1.45 1.23
CA GLY A 219 21.09 -2.30 2.37
C GLY A 219 20.11 -3.44 2.65
N TRP A 220 19.24 -3.79 1.70
CA TRP A 220 18.34 -4.93 1.84
C TRP A 220 19.08 -6.27 1.73
N THR A 221 18.91 -7.13 2.73
CA THR A 221 19.50 -8.48 2.79
C THR A 221 18.47 -9.61 2.71
N ASN A 222 17.18 -9.28 2.65
CA ASN A 222 16.06 -10.24 2.68
C ASN A 222 16.14 -11.25 3.85
N SER A 223 16.54 -10.81 5.05
CA SER A 223 16.81 -11.69 6.20
C SER A 223 15.62 -12.57 6.66
N LYS A 224 14.38 -12.17 6.36
CA LYS A 224 13.17 -12.93 6.68
C LYS A 224 12.59 -13.70 5.49
N SER A 225 13.29 -13.73 4.36
CA SER A 225 12.86 -14.35 3.10
C SER A 225 11.45 -13.93 2.65
N THR A 226 11.01 -12.73 3.03
CA THR A 226 9.67 -12.23 2.68
C THR A 226 9.62 -11.68 1.27
N GLY A 227 10.77 -11.38 0.65
CA GLY A 227 10.83 -10.67 -0.64
C GLY A 227 10.43 -9.18 -0.55
N LYS A 228 10.11 -8.69 0.67
CA LYS A 228 9.58 -7.34 0.90
C LYS A 228 10.68 -6.42 1.43
N ALA A 229 10.98 -5.37 0.68
CA ALA A 229 11.91 -4.32 1.08
C ALA A 229 11.18 -3.17 1.78
N ALA A 230 11.82 -2.54 2.77
CA ALA A 230 11.23 -1.39 3.45
C ALA A 230 11.28 -0.13 2.56
N TRP A 231 10.33 0.79 2.74
CA TRP A 231 10.27 2.07 2.02
C TRP A 231 11.58 2.86 2.09
N SER A 232 12.14 2.99 3.29
CA SER A 232 13.42 3.66 3.51
C SER A 232 14.58 2.96 2.81
N THR A 233 14.54 1.63 2.72
CA THR A 233 15.56 0.85 2.01
C THR A 233 15.52 1.12 0.50
N ILE A 234 14.33 1.10 -0.10
CA ILE A 234 14.18 1.44 -1.53
C ILE A 234 14.63 2.88 -1.80
N TRP A 235 14.18 3.83 -0.99
CA TRP A 235 14.59 5.24 -1.13
C TRP A 235 16.10 5.43 -1.00
N ASN A 236 16.72 4.85 0.03
CA ASN A 236 18.17 4.94 0.22
C ASN A 236 18.93 4.32 -0.95
N GLY A 237 18.42 3.23 -1.52
CA GLY A 237 18.97 2.62 -2.72
C GLY A 237 18.88 3.55 -3.94
N TRP A 238 17.70 4.14 -4.15
CA TRP A 238 17.45 5.10 -5.22
C TRP A 238 18.32 6.34 -5.12
N PHE A 239 18.44 6.91 -3.92
CA PHE A 239 19.28 8.08 -3.67
C PHE A 239 20.76 7.79 -3.98
N LYS A 240 21.30 6.67 -3.45
CA LYS A 240 22.67 6.23 -3.74
C LYS A 240 22.91 5.93 -5.22
N LEU A 241 21.90 5.44 -5.93
CA LEU A 241 21.99 5.22 -7.37
C LEU A 241 22.17 6.56 -8.09
N ASN A 242 21.34 7.55 -7.77
CA ASN A 242 21.43 8.90 -8.35
C ASN A 242 22.80 9.56 -8.10
N GLU A 243 23.33 9.49 -6.86
CA GLU A 243 24.67 10.02 -6.56
C GLU A 243 25.76 9.36 -7.44
N ARG A 244 25.64 8.06 -7.71
CA ARG A 244 26.59 7.36 -8.58
C ARG A 244 26.43 7.67 -10.06
N ILE A 245 25.20 7.88 -10.51
CA ILE A 245 24.91 8.32 -11.89
C ILE A 245 25.51 9.70 -12.11
N GLU A 246 25.32 10.63 -11.17
CA GLU A 246 25.92 11.96 -11.23
C GLU A 246 27.45 11.88 -11.31
N GLY A 247 28.07 11.09 -10.43
CA GLY A 247 29.52 10.84 -10.49
C GLY A 247 29.99 10.22 -11.81
N PHE A 248 29.21 9.29 -12.37
CA PHE A 248 29.50 8.68 -13.67
C PHE A 248 29.42 9.71 -14.81
N LEU A 249 28.38 10.54 -14.84
CA LEU A 249 28.20 11.57 -15.88
C LEU A 249 29.32 12.62 -15.82
N ILE A 250 29.75 13.03 -14.63
CA ILE A 250 30.90 13.92 -14.43
C ILE A 250 32.19 13.26 -14.93
N ALA A 251 32.42 11.99 -14.59
CA ALA A 251 33.61 11.27 -15.06
C ALA A 251 33.61 11.11 -16.58
N GLN A 252 32.45 10.84 -17.17
CA GLN A 252 32.27 10.74 -18.61
C GLN A 252 32.57 12.08 -19.30
N SER A 253 32.08 13.21 -18.80
CA SER A 253 32.37 14.51 -19.40
C SER A 253 33.85 14.85 -19.37
N ILE A 254 34.53 14.61 -18.24
CA ILE A 254 35.99 14.83 -18.11
C ILE A 254 36.79 13.96 -19.10
N TYR A 255 36.34 12.73 -19.34
CA TYR A 255 37.01 11.84 -20.27
C TYR A 255 36.80 12.25 -21.73
N MET A 256 35.58 12.66 -22.08
CA MET A 256 35.24 13.11 -23.44
C MET A 256 35.89 14.46 -23.79
N ASP A 257 36.08 15.36 -22.82
CA ASP A 257 36.82 16.62 -23.01
C ASP A 257 38.33 16.43 -23.27
N LYS A 258 38.87 15.24 -22.96
CA LYS A 258 40.28 14.89 -23.17
C LYS A 258 40.55 14.16 -24.49
N MET A 259 39.51 13.76 -25.22
CA MET A 259 39.60 13.14 -26.54
C MET A 259 39.47 14.18 -27.64
#